data_AF-F8D6H9-F1
#
_entry.id   AF-F8D6H9-F1
#
_cell.length_a   1.000
_cell.length_b   1.000
_cell.length_c   1.000
_cell.angle_alpha   90.00
_cell.angle_beta   90.00
_cell.angle_gamma   90.00
#
_symmetry.space_group_name_H-M   'P 1'
#
loop_
_entity.id
_entity.type
_entity.pdbx_description
1 polymer ?
#
loop_
_entity_poly.entity_id
_entity_poly.type
_entity_poly.pdbx_seq_one_letter_code
_entity_poly.pdbx_strand_id
1 'polypeptide(L)' 'MSSATESTKTDRARDMGADEPDIVRELGHDEYDPIGTLILIAIYFAILVLLWLFMYFVEFLGNGPTVVGSLLTVVGLA' A
#
# COMPACT_ATOMS: atom_id res chain seq x y z
N MET A 1 -33.22 -9.48 -48.02
CA MET A 1 -32.04 -8.59 -47.84
C MET A 1 -31.97 -8.16 -46.38
N SER A 2 -31.50 -9.03 -45.48
CA SER A 2 -31.47 -8.76 -44.03
C SER A 2 -30.34 -9.54 -43.34
N SER A 3 -29.23 -9.77 -44.05
CA SER A 3 -28.08 -10.56 -43.54
C SER A 3 -26.80 -9.73 -43.45
N ALA A 4 -26.72 -8.56 -44.11
CA ALA A 4 -25.50 -7.74 -44.12
C ALA A 4 -25.37 -6.81 -42.89
N THR A 5 -26.45 -6.55 -42.16
CA THR A 5 -26.44 -5.63 -40.99
C THR A 5 -26.08 -6.35 -39.68
N GLU A 6 -26.20 -7.67 -39.62
CA GLU A 6 -25.97 -8.47 -38.40
C GLU A 6 -24.47 -8.70 -38.13
N SER A 7 -23.67 -8.80 -39.21
CA SER A 7 -22.20 -8.93 -39.11
C SER A 7 -21.56 -7.69 -38.50
N THR A 8 -21.97 -6.48 -38.92
CA THR A 8 -21.39 -5.22 -38.41
C THR A 8 -21.74 -4.94 -36.95
N LYS A 9 -22.90 -5.40 -36.46
CA LYS A 9 -23.30 -5.20 -35.06
C LYS A 9 -22.52 -6.12 -34.11
N THR A 10 -22.16 -7.31 -34.57
CA THR A 10 -21.40 -8.30 -33.78
C THR A 10 -19.92 -7.92 -33.70
N ASP A 11 -19.33 -7.40 -34.77
CA ASP A 11 -17.95 -6.88 -34.74
C ASP A 11 -17.82 -5.62 -33.86
N ARG A 12 -18.79 -4.69 -33.94
CA ARG A 12 -18.75 -3.47 -33.11
C ARG A 12 -19.03 -3.74 -31.63
N ALA A 13 -19.81 -4.77 -31.30
CA ALA A 13 -20.04 -5.19 -29.92
C ALA A 13 -18.83 -5.90 -29.29
N ARG A 14 -17.97 -6.51 -30.12
CA ARG A 14 -16.73 -7.18 -29.67
C ARG A 14 -15.63 -6.18 -29.33
N ASP A 15 -15.68 -4.99 -29.93
CA ASP A 15 -14.78 -3.86 -29.68
C ASP A 15 -15.16 -3.04 -28.43
N MET A 16 -16.29 -3.34 -27.78
CA MET A 16 -16.82 -2.59 -26.63
C MET A 16 -16.49 -3.22 -25.27
N GLY A 17 -15.68 -4.29 -25.24
CA GLY A 17 -15.37 -5.06 -24.04
C GLY A 17 -13.89 -5.19 -23.69
N ALA A 18 -12.97 -4.56 -24.44
CA ALA A 18 -11.54 -4.78 -24.30
C ALA A 18 -10.82 -3.58 -23.66
N ASP A 19 -11.21 -3.25 -22.43
CA ASP A 19 -10.31 -2.53 -21.50
C ASP A 19 -10.01 -3.45 -20.30
N GLU A 20 -9.94 -4.76 -20.56
CA GLU A 20 -9.14 -5.63 -19.70
C GLU A 20 -7.69 -5.21 -19.91
N PRO A 21 -6.95 -4.86 -18.85
CA PRO A 21 -5.55 -4.51 -18.98
C PRO A 21 -4.86 -5.72 -19.61
N ASP A 22 -4.53 -5.60 -20.90
CA ASP A 22 -3.80 -6.61 -21.65
C ASP A 22 -2.49 -6.82 -20.88
N ILE A 23 -2.38 -7.97 -20.20
CA ILE A 23 -1.19 -8.30 -19.43
C ILE A 23 -0.09 -8.52 -20.47
N VAL A 24 0.66 -7.45 -20.73
CA VAL A 24 1.68 -7.38 -21.78
C VAL A 24 2.71 -8.51 -21.63
N ARG A 25 2.93 -8.99 -20.39
CA ARG A 25 3.72 -10.19 -20.05
C ARG A 25 3.59 -10.55 -18.57
N GLU A 26 3.42 -11.83 -18.25
CA GLU A 26 3.60 -12.33 -16.88
C GLU A 26 5.08 -12.30 -16.49
N LEU A 27 5.43 -11.61 -15.39
CA LEU A 27 6.78 -11.65 -14.82
C LEU A 27 6.94 -12.91 -13.96
N GLY A 28 8.03 -13.65 -14.17
CA GLY A 28 8.44 -14.73 -13.27
C GLY A 28 8.86 -14.20 -11.90
N HIS A 29 8.71 -15.00 -10.84
CA HIS A 29 9.12 -14.62 -9.48
C HIS A 29 10.63 -14.40 -9.36
N ASP A 30 11.38 -15.05 -10.23
CA ASP A 30 12.83 -14.98 -10.43
C ASP A 30 13.28 -13.70 -11.17
N GLU A 31 12.39 -13.07 -11.93
CA GLU A 31 12.64 -11.77 -12.57
C GLU A 31 12.26 -10.58 -11.68
N TYR A 32 11.54 -10.83 -10.58
CA TYR A 32 11.13 -9.80 -9.65
C TYR A 32 12.29 -9.41 -8.72
N ASP A 33 12.81 -8.19 -8.89
CA ASP A 33 13.81 -7.60 -8.00
C ASP A 33 13.15 -6.59 -7.02
N PRO A 34 12.90 -6.99 -5.75
CA PRO A 34 12.23 -6.13 -4.78
C PRO A 34 13.14 -5.08 -4.14
N ILE A 35 14.41 -4.90 -4.55
CA ILE A 35 15.33 -3.95 -3.90
C ILE A 35 14.74 -2.54 -3.87
N GLY A 36 14.10 -2.10 -4.96
CA GLY A 36 13.43 -0.79 -5.00
C GLY A 36 12.31 -0.67 -3.96
N THR A 37 11.41 -1.66 -3.90
CA THR A 37 10.33 -1.70 -2.90
C THR A 37 10.88 -1.76 -1.48
N LEU A 38 11.94 -2.53 -1.25
CA LEU A 38 12.60 -2.63 0.05
C LEU A 38 13.15 -1.27 0.50
N ILE A 39 13.80 -0.52 -0.39
CA ILE A 39 14.31 0.83 -0.12
C ILE A 39 13.15 1.77 0.23
N LEU A 40 12.04 1.74 -0.51
CA LEU A 40 10.87 2.56 -0.23
C LEU A 40 10.30 2.28 1.17
N ILE A 41 10.16 0.99 1.52
CA ILE A 41 9.68 0.56 2.84
C ILE A 41 10.67 0.99 3.93
N ALA A 42 11.97 0.82 3.71
CA ALA A 42 12.99 1.19 4.69
C ALA A 42 13.02 2.69 4.95
N ILE A 43 12.92 3.52 3.91
CA ILE A 43 12.82 4.99 4.04
C ILE A 43 11.54 5.37 4.78
N TYR A 44 10.40 4.79 4.41
CA TYR A 44 9.13 5.03 5.07
C TYR A 44 9.18 4.68 6.57
N PHE A 45 9.74 3.51 6.91
CA PHE A 45 9.93 3.09 8.29
C PHE A 45 10.88 4.02 9.06
N ALA A 46 11.98 4.43 8.44
CA ALA A 46 12.92 5.38 9.05
C ALA A 46 12.25 6.72 9.36
N ILE A 47 11.40 7.23 8.46
CA ILE A 47 10.59 8.43 8.69
C ILE A 47 9.66 8.22 9.89
N LEU A 48 8.93 7.10 9.96
CA LEU A 48 8.04 6.81 11.08
C LEU A 48 8.78 6.76 12.42
N VAL A 49 9.93 6.08 12.49
CA VAL A 49 10.76 6.01 13.71
C VAL A 49 11.30 7.38 14.09
N LEU A 50 11.73 8.17 13.11
CA LEU A 50 12.22 9.53 13.34
C LEU A 50 11.11 10.43 13.89
N LEU A 51 9.92 10.41 13.30
CA LEU A 51 8.77 11.17 13.79
C LEU A 51 8.32 10.68 15.18
N TRP A 52 8.32 9.36 15.39
CA TRP A 52 7.98 8.78 16.69
C TRP A 52 8.96 9.23 17.78
N LEU A 53 10.26 9.17 17.51
CA LEU A 53 11.31 9.63 18.42
C LEU A 53 11.23 11.15 18.63
N PHE A 54 10.97 11.91 17.56
CA PHE A 54 10.79 13.36 17.64
C PHE A 54 9.59 13.73 18.53
N MET A 55 8.45 13.07 18.34
CA MET A 55 7.27 13.25 19.19
C MET A 55 7.55 12.89 20.65
N TYR A 56 8.30 11.82 20.90
CA TYR A 56 8.78 11.48 22.23
C TYR A 56 9.58 12.65 22.82
N PHE A 57 10.57 13.20 22.11
CA PHE A 57 11.32 14.34 22.63
C PHE A 57 10.44 15.58 22.84
N VAL A 58 9.51 15.90 21.94
CA VAL A 58 8.58 17.04 22.09
C VAL A 58 7.71 16.91 23.35
N GLU A 59 7.28 15.70 23.68
CA GLU A 59 6.45 15.43 24.86
C GLU A 59 7.27 15.40 26.16
N PHE A 60 8.48 14.83 26.13
CA PHE A 60 9.28 14.56 27.33
C PHE A 60 10.42 15.56 27.60
N LEU A 61 10.76 16.47 26.68
CA LEU A 61 11.63 17.63 26.96
C LEU A 61 10.80 18.78 27.51
N GLY A 62 10.62 18.81 28.83
CA GLY A 62 10.13 19.99 29.56
C GLY A 62 8.81 19.80 30.32
N ASN A 63 8.12 18.67 30.15
CA ASN A 63 7.00 18.27 31.00
C ASN A 63 7.40 17.00 31.77
N GLY A 64 7.21 17.02 33.09
CA GLY A 64 7.46 15.88 33.97
C GLY A 64 6.71 14.60 33.56
N PRO A 65 7.05 13.46 34.17
CA PRO A 65 6.78 12.11 33.66
C PRO A 65 5.30 11.87 33.35
N THR A 66 4.95 11.66 32.07
CA THR A 66 3.56 11.41 31.67
C THR A 66 3.34 10.05 30.97
N VAL A 67 2.68 9.16 31.71
CA VAL A 67 1.57 8.25 31.33
C VAL A 67 1.81 7.01 30.44
N VAL A 68 3.01 6.41 30.41
CA VAL A 68 3.13 4.98 29.99
C VAL A 68 3.71 4.07 31.08
N GLY A 69 4.43 4.61 32.07
CA GLY A 69 5.00 3.81 33.17
C GLY A 69 4.03 3.45 34.32
N SER A 70 2.96 4.24 34.52
CA SER A 70 2.05 4.07 35.67
C SER A 70 0.76 3.31 35.35
N LEU A 71 0.28 3.33 34.09
CA LEU A 71 -0.97 2.66 33.73
C LEU A 71 -0.77 1.17 33.42
N LEU A 72 0.37 0.81 32.80
CA LEU A 72 0.74 -0.60 32.54
C LEU A 72 1.09 -1.37 33.82
N THR A 73 1.53 -0.70 34.88
CA THR A 73 1.87 -1.33 36.16
C THR A 73 0.62 -1.67 37.01
N VAL A 74 -0.53 -1.03 36.77
CA VAL A 74 -1.78 -1.30 37.50
C VAL A 74 -2.59 -2.45 36.89
N VAL A 75 -2.47 -2.70 35.58
CA VAL A 75 -3.25 -3.75 34.88
C VAL A 75 -2.67 -5.16 35.06
N GLY A 76 -1.44 -5.31 35.55
CA GLY A 76 -0.75 -6.60 35.73
C GLY A 76 -0.76 -7.20 37.15
N LEU A 77 -1.49 -6.60 38.10
CA LEU A 77 -1.50 -7.02 39.52
C LEU A 77 -2.91 -7.18 40.12
N ALA A 78 -3.95 -7.35 39.30
CA ALA A 78 -5.31 -7.64 39.74
C ALA A 78 -5.78 -9.02 39.26
#